data_AF-A0A183J080-F1
#
_entry.id   AF-A0A183J080-F1
#
_cell.length_a   1.000
_cell.length_b   1.000
_cell.length_c   1.000
_cell.angle_alpha   90.00
_cell.angle_beta   90.00
_cell.angle_gamma   90.00
#
_symmetry.space_group_name_H-M   'P 1'
#
loop_
_entity.id
_entity.type
_entity.pdbx_description
1 polymer ?
#
loop_
_entity_poly.entity_id
_entity_poly.type
_entity_poly.pdbx_seq_one_letter_code
_entity_poly.pdbx_strand_id
1 'polypeptide(L)'
;LSGECRPCTAICFSVPSRGADKRLSATKHIPQFEPEKKEPPLCASCGQEIFGPCMTALAPNSSCAQKYHPFHFICTYCTKPLNLRGTYKEYQKKPYCHECFYRLYSGHIYEIS
;
A
#
# COMPACT_ATOMS: atom_id res chain seq x y z
N LEU A 1 -1.11 -38.38 18.94
CA LEU A 1 -1.48 -39.59 18.17
C LEU A 1 -2.28 -39.13 16.96
N SER A 2 -1.81 -39.52 15.78
CA SER A 2 -2.54 -39.41 14.52
C SER A 2 -3.94 -40.01 14.66
N GLY A 3 -4.93 -39.39 14.02
CA GLY A 3 -6.26 -39.97 13.81
C GLY A 3 -6.83 -39.28 12.58
N GLU A 4 -6.49 -39.72 11.37
CA GLU A 4 -7.20 -40.79 10.65
C GLU A 4 -8.63 -40.37 10.30
N CYS A 5 -8.79 -39.79 9.10
CA CYS A 5 -10.06 -39.75 8.42
C CYS A 5 -10.41 -41.16 7.93
N ARG A 6 -11.58 -41.68 8.30
CA ARG A 6 -12.27 -42.80 7.60
C ARG A 6 -13.78 -42.79 7.93
N PRO A 7 -14.60 -43.44 7.08
CA PRO A 7 -15.70 -42.78 6.39
C PRO A 7 -17.04 -43.50 6.58
N CYS A 8 -17.99 -43.16 5.70
CA CYS A 8 -19.18 -43.93 5.33
C CYS A 8 -20.35 -43.89 6.30
N THR A 9 -21.48 -43.37 5.83
CA THR A 9 -22.58 -44.27 5.45
C THR A 9 -23.55 -43.59 4.50
N ALA A 10 -23.70 -44.18 3.32
CA ALA A 10 -24.72 -43.85 2.34
C ALA A 10 -26.09 -44.23 2.88
N ILE A 11 -27.13 -43.44 2.60
CA ILE A 11 -28.46 -43.98 2.30
C ILE A 11 -29.11 -43.12 1.21
N CYS A 12 -29.25 -43.74 0.04
CA CYS A 12 -30.16 -43.37 -1.02
C CYS A 12 -31.60 -43.66 -0.58
N PHE A 13 -32.47 -42.66 -0.60
CA PHE A 13 -33.92 -42.88 -0.63
C PHE A 13 -34.55 -42.17 -1.82
N SER A 14 -35.39 -42.95 -2.49
CA SER A 14 -36.04 -42.79 -3.77
C SER A 14 -36.82 -41.49 -3.96
N VAL A 15 -36.73 -40.97 -5.18
CA VAL A 15 -37.51 -39.85 -5.74
C VAL A 15 -38.98 -40.24 -5.92
N PRO A 16 -39.94 -39.30 -5.75
CA PRO A 16 -40.97 -39.19 -6.79
C PRO A 16 -41.32 -37.74 -7.21
N SER A 17 -41.10 -37.49 -8.51
CA SER A 17 -41.97 -36.86 -9.52
C SER A 17 -42.96 -35.75 -9.12
N ARG A 18 -42.76 -34.53 -9.67
CA ARG A 18 -43.59 -33.92 -10.74
C ARG A 18 -43.39 -32.40 -10.86
N GLY A 19 -43.06 -31.97 -12.07
CA GLY A 19 -43.66 -30.81 -12.76
C GLY A 19 -43.43 -29.41 -12.19
N ALA A 20 -42.63 -28.62 -12.91
CA ALA A 20 -43.10 -27.40 -13.58
C ALA A 20 -41.90 -26.71 -14.22
N ASP A 21 -42.01 -26.46 -15.52
CA ASP A 21 -41.09 -25.60 -16.22
C ASP A 21 -41.20 -24.18 -15.65
N LYS A 22 -40.08 -23.61 -15.25
CA LYS A 22 -39.85 -22.18 -15.40
C LYS A 22 -38.41 -22.06 -15.86
N ARG A 23 -38.26 -21.88 -17.17
CA ARG A 23 -37.02 -21.47 -17.83
C ARG A 23 -36.57 -20.16 -17.21
N LEU A 24 -35.89 -20.21 -16.06
CA LEU A 24 -35.17 -19.08 -15.52
C LEU A 24 -33.93 -18.95 -16.38
N SER A 25 -34.02 -18.07 -17.38
CA SER A 25 -32.87 -17.63 -18.15
C SER A 25 -31.71 -17.37 -17.20
N ALA A 26 -30.69 -18.22 -17.30
CA ALA A 26 -29.39 -17.96 -16.73
C ALA A 26 -28.74 -16.81 -17.49
N THR A 27 -29.27 -15.60 -17.33
CA THR A 27 -28.42 -14.42 -17.36
C THR A 27 -27.53 -14.57 -16.13
N LYS A 28 -26.32 -15.06 -16.35
CA LYS A 28 -25.21 -14.78 -15.46
C LYS A 28 -25.16 -13.26 -15.37
N HIS A 29 -25.75 -12.69 -14.32
CA HIS A 29 -25.41 -11.35 -13.91
C HIS A 29 -23.94 -11.46 -13.51
N ILE A 30 -23.05 -11.10 -14.42
CA ILE A 30 -21.66 -10.84 -14.09
C ILE A 30 -21.77 -9.67 -13.11
N PRO A 31 -21.42 -9.83 -11.82
CA PRO A 31 -21.34 -8.68 -10.95
C PRO A 31 -20.30 -7.76 -11.58
N GLN A 32 -20.74 -6.60 -12.08
CA GLN A 32 -19.85 -5.51 -12.43
C GLN A 32 -18.98 -5.30 -11.19
N PHE A 33 -17.73 -5.74 -11.25
CA PHE A 33 -16.72 -5.33 -10.30
C PHE A 33 -16.39 -3.89 -10.69
N GLU A 34 -17.30 -2.97 -10.38
CA GLU A 34 -17.05 -1.55 -10.44
C GLU A 34 -15.88 -1.33 -9.48
N PRO A 35 -14.66 -1.02 -9.96
CA PRO A 35 -13.55 -0.80 -9.06
C PRO A 35 -13.93 0.40 -8.20
N GLU A 36 -14.19 0.17 -6.91
CA GLU A 36 -14.44 1.23 -5.95
C GLU A 36 -13.34 2.28 -6.11
N LYS A 37 -13.77 3.49 -6.47
CA LYS A 37 -12.94 4.59 -6.95
C LYS A 37 -12.01 5.06 -5.83
N LYS A 38 -10.88 4.37 -5.62
CA LYS A 38 -9.82 4.79 -4.71
C LYS A 38 -9.09 5.95 -5.35
N GLU A 39 -9.24 7.15 -4.79
CA GLU A 39 -8.51 8.32 -5.26
C GLU A 39 -6.99 8.06 -5.18
N PRO A 40 -6.23 8.44 -6.22
CA PRO A 40 -4.79 8.23 -6.22
C PRO A 40 -4.14 9.06 -5.11
N PRO A 41 -3.13 8.53 -4.40
CA PRO A 41 -2.46 9.29 -3.36
C PRO A 41 -1.71 10.48 -3.96
N LEU A 42 -1.76 11.62 -3.27
CA LEU A 42 -1.00 12.81 -3.66
C LEU A 42 0.44 12.74 -3.16
N CYS A 43 1.38 13.16 -4.02
CA CYS A 43 2.76 13.29 -3.63
C CYS A 43 2.96 14.52 -2.73
N ALA A 44 3.49 14.30 -1.53
CA ALA A 44 3.77 15.38 -0.57
C ALA A 44 4.86 16.36 -1.04
N SER A 45 5.65 16.03 -2.07
CA SER A 45 6.68 16.92 -2.63
C SER A 45 6.21 17.76 -3.81
N CYS A 46 5.39 17.22 -4.73
CA CYS A 46 4.96 17.95 -5.93
C CYS A 46 3.45 18.26 -5.98
N GLY A 47 2.68 17.72 -5.04
CA GLY A 47 1.23 17.89 -4.98
C GLY A 47 0.44 17.15 -6.07
N GLN A 48 1.10 16.39 -6.94
CA GLN A 48 0.48 15.65 -8.03
C GLN A 48 0.09 14.24 -7.60
N GLU A 49 -0.90 13.69 -8.28
CA GLU A 49 -1.35 12.30 -8.12
C GLU A 49 -0.23 11.31 -8.46
N ILE A 50 -0.13 10.24 -7.68
CA ILE A 50 0.82 9.15 -7.91
C ILE A 50 0.07 8.00 -8.58
N PHE A 51 0.32 7.83 -9.88
CA PHE A 51 -0.14 6.67 -10.63
C PHE A 51 0.92 5.56 -10.58
N GLY A 52 0.53 4.36 -10.13
CA GLY A 52 1.42 3.20 -10.03
C GLY A 52 2.26 3.17 -8.74
N PRO A 53 3.55 2.82 -8.79
CA PRO A 53 4.37 2.61 -7.60
C PRO A 53 4.57 3.92 -6.82
N CYS A 54 4.38 3.86 -5.50
CA CYS A 54 4.58 4.99 -4.60
C CYS A 54 5.60 4.67 -3.50
N MET A 55 6.33 5.68 -3.06
CA MET A 55 7.14 5.66 -1.85
C MET A 55 6.27 6.05 -0.67
N THR A 56 6.34 5.28 0.42
CA THR A 56 5.64 5.61 1.66
C THR A 56 6.66 6.02 2.70
N ALA A 57 6.59 7.26 3.14
CA ALA A 57 7.45 7.81 4.17
C ALA A 57 6.67 7.87 5.49
N LEU A 58 7.07 7.03 6.44
CA LEU A 58 6.56 7.06 7.82
C LEU A 58 7.41 8.09 8.57
N ALA A 59 7.00 9.36 8.53
CA ALA A 59 7.68 10.38 9.32
C ALA A 59 7.37 10.12 10.80
N PRO A 60 8.38 10.08 11.69
CA PRO A 60 8.17 9.81 13.13
C PRO A 60 7.33 10.90 13.82
N ASN A 61 7.14 12.04 13.17
CA ASN A 61 6.39 13.19 13.65
C ASN A 61 5.06 13.40 12.88
N SER A 62 4.68 12.50 11.98
CA SER A 62 3.42 12.60 11.22
C SER A 62 2.42 11.54 11.67
N SER A 63 1.19 11.98 11.99
CA SER A 63 0.06 11.10 12.32
C SER A 63 -0.33 10.19 11.14
N CYS A 64 -0.08 10.63 9.90
CA CYS A 64 -0.33 9.88 8.69
C CYS A 64 0.96 9.59 7.91
N ALA A 65 0.97 8.45 7.20
CA ALA A 65 2.04 8.10 6.28
C ALA A 65 1.99 9.02 5.05
N GLN A 66 3.10 9.68 4.74
CA GLN A 66 3.20 10.52 3.53
C GLN A 66 3.54 9.67 2.31
N LYS A 67 3.00 10.05 1.16
CA LYS A 67 3.23 9.36 -0.12
C LYS A 67 4.07 10.25 -1.04
N TYR A 68 5.01 9.64 -1.75
CA TYR A 68 5.89 10.32 -2.68
C TYR A 68 6.02 9.51 -3.97
N HIS A 69 6.31 10.16 -5.09
CA HIS A 69 6.83 9.45 -6.26
C HIS A 69 8.21 8.84 -5.93
N PRO A 70 8.60 7.75 -6.60
CA PRO A 70 9.92 7.12 -6.45
C PRO A 70 11.10 8.10 -6.58
N PHE A 71 10.96 9.11 -7.44
CA PHE A 71 11.99 10.10 -7.72
C PHE A 71 11.89 11.36 -6.85
N HIS A 72 10.78 11.57 -6.14
CA HIS A 72 10.54 12.77 -5.33
C HIS A 72 10.83 12.57 -3.84
N PHE A 73 11.27 11.37 -3.45
CA PHE A 73 11.73 11.10 -2.10
C PHE A 73 13.26 11.23 -2.01
N ILE A 74 13.75 12.47 -2.05
CA ILE A 74 15.17 12.81 -2.13
C ILE A 74 15.62 13.67 -0.95
N CYS A 75 16.90 13.59 -0.58
CA CYS A 75 17.47 14.48 0.43
C CYS A 75 17.51 15.92 -0.09
N THR A 76 17.00 16.86 0.69
CA THR A 76 16.96 18.28 0.32
C THR A 76 18.36 18.89 0.11
N TYR A 77 19.38 18.36 0.79
CA TYR A 77 20.75 18.89 0.71
C TYR A 77 21.58 18.24 -0.40
N CYS A 78 21.74 16.92 -0.37
CA CYS A 78 22.61 16.21 -1.33
C CYS A 78 21.86 15.68 -2.56
N THR A 79 20.55 15.92 -2.67
CA THR A 79 19.66 15.47 -3.76
C THR A 79 19.70 13.97 -4.05
N LYS A 80 20.27 13.15 -3.16
CA LYS A 80 20.30 11.69 -3.28
C LYS A 80 18.94 11.09 -2.92
N PRO A 81 18.48 10.04 -3.63
CA PRO A 81 17.27 9.32 -3.26
C PRO A 81 17.40 8.75 -1.84
N LEU A 82 16.36 8.94 -1.04
CA LEU A 82 16.26 8.39 0.30
C LEU A 82 15.74 6.96 0.19
N ASN A 83 16.43 6.03 0.83
CA ASN A 83 16.11 4.62 0.73
C ASN A 83 14.77 4.30 1.42
N LEU A 84 13.91 3.52 0.75
CA LEU A 84 12.62 3.07 1.27
C LEU A 84 12.75 2.21 2.55
N ARG A 85 13.91 1.58 2.74
CA ARG A 85 14.25 0.76 3.93
C ARG A 85 15.05 1.52 4.98
N GLY A 86 15.50 2.74 4.68
CA GLY A 86 16.31 3.55 5.58
C GLY A 86 15.45 4.49 6.42
N THR A 87 15.82 4.69 7.68
CA THR A 87 15.31 5.81 8.46
C THR A 87 15.85 7.12 7.88
N TYR A 88 14.96 8.07 7.58
CA TYR A 88 15.31 9.43 7.20
C TYR A 88 15.01 10.38 8.37
N LYS A 89 15.57 11.59 8.32
CA LYS A 89 15.26 12.63 9.30
C LYS A 89 14.50 13.75 8.61
N GLU A 90 13.47 14.25 9.26
CA GLU A 90 12.76 15.45 8.80
C GLU A 90 13.24 16.65 9.62
N TYR A 91 13.49 17.77 8.94
CA TYR A 91 13.70 19.07 9.58
C TYR A 91 12.88 20.12 8.83
N GLN A 92 12.03 20.87 9.53
CA GLN A 92 11.12 21.86 8.93
C GLN A 92 10.32 21.31 7.73
N LYS A 93 9.71 20.11 7.88
CA LYS A 93 8.95 19.43 6.82
C LYS A 93 9.76 19.09 5.55
N LYS A 94 11.09 19.13 5.65
CA LYS A 94 12.00 18.76 4.55
C LYS A 94 12.73 17.46 4.91
N PRO A 95 12.79 16.48 4.00
CA PRO A 95 13.48 15.22 4.26
C PRO A 95 14.99 15.35 4.03
N TYR A 96 15.77 14.78 4.94
CA TYR A 96 17.23 14.71 4.91
C TYR A 96 17.71 13.27 5.14
N CYS A 97 18.79 12.90 4.47
CA CYS A 97 19.49 11.66 4.82
C CYS A 97 20.18 11.84 6.18
N HIS A 98 20.45 10.73 6.85
CA HIS A 98 21.10 10.74 8.16
C HIS A 98 22.39 11.57 8.13
N GLU A 99 23.30 11.29 7.19
CA GLU A 99 24.56 12.03 7.06
C GLU A 99 24.37 13.56 6.95
N CYS A 100 23.50 14.02 6.05
CA CYS A 100 23.28 15.46 5.86
C CYS A 100 22.59 16.10 7.06
N PHE A 101 21.65 15.40 7.69
CA PHE A 101 20.99 15.90 8.89
C PHE A 101 22.00 16.13 10.02
N TYR A 102 22.90 15.18 10.25
CA TYR A 102 23.92 15.35 11.29
C TYR A 102 24.93 16.44 10.92
N ARG A 103 25.42 16.47 9.67
CA ARG A 103 26.34 17.53 9.24
C ARG A 103 25.76 18.95 9.38
N LEU A 104 24.47 19.12 9.12
CA LEU A 104 23.80 20.42 9.20
C LEU A 104 23.33 20.77 10.63
N TYR A 105 22.82 19.79 11.39
CA TYR A 105 22.08 20.10 12.62
C TYR A 105 22.69 19.53 13.90
N SER A 106 23.74 18.71 13.83
CA SER A 106 24.37 18.10 15.03
C SER A 106 25.65 18.78 15.54
N GLY A 107 26.04 19.93 14.96
CA GLY A 107 27.02 20.86 15.54
C GLY A 107 28.31 21.01 14.74
N HIS A 108 28.54 22.23 14.24
CA HIS A 108 29.81 22.82 13.78
C HIS A 108 30.56 22.17 12.60
N ILE A 109 30.26 22.57 11.35
CA ILE A 109 31.30 22.81 10.31
C ILE A 109 30.78 23.85 9.27
N TYR A 110 30.40 25.04 9.71
CA TYR A 110 30.37 26.21 8.81
C TYR A 110 30.86 27.45 9.54
N GLU A 111 32.13 27.36 9.95
CA GLU A 111 33.02 28.50 10.03
C GLU A 111 34.26 28.16 9.20
N ILE A 112 34.10 28.12 7.88
CA ILE A 112 35.22 28.28 6.96
C ILE A 112 34.73 29.14 5.79
N SER A 113 34.79 30.45 5.98
CA SER A 113 35.23 31.45 4.99
C SER A 113 35.44 32.77 5.73
#